data_AF-A0A853ICL9-F1
#
_entry.id   AF-A0A853ICL9-F1
#
_cell.length_a   1.000
_cell.length_b   1.000
_cell.length_c   1.000
_cell.angle_alpha   90.00
_cell.angle_beta   90.00
_cell.angle_gamma   90.00
#
_symmetry.space_group_name_H-M   'P 1'
#
loop_
_entity.id
_entity.type
_entity.pdbx_description
1 polymer ?
#
loop_
_entity_poly.entity_id
_entity_poly.type
_entity_poly.pdbx_seq_one_letter_code
_entity_poly.pdbx_strand_id
1 'polypeptide(L)' 'MKKMLSVKMKSKWPCVYKLVNNFNFSNEMIAEVAVWVDVDKMSHNEAADKWIKQYEEKWKTWILQDCTA' A
#
# COMPACT_ATOMS: atom_id res chain seq x y z
N MET A 1 -6.46 0.05 10.96
CA MET A 1 -6.01 1.40 10.57
C MET A 1 -7.17 2.19 9.98
N LYS A 2 -7.43 3.42 10.42
CA LYS A 2 -8.37 4.34 9.74
C LYS A 2 -7.61 5.12 8.67
N LYS A 3 -8.18 5.22 7.47
CA LYS A 3 -7.57 5.89 6.30
C LYS A 3 -8.35 7.16 6.03
N MET A 4 -7.66 8.27 5.81
CA MET A 4 -8.28 9.58 5.55
C MET A 4 -7.89 10.07 4.16
N LEU A 5 -8.87 10.59 3.43
CA LEU A 5 -8.77 10.97 2.03
C LEU A 5 -9.39 12.36 1.83
N SER A 6 -8.80 13.15 0.94
CA SER A 6 -9.43 14.41 0.53
C SER A 6 -10.74 14.15 -0.19
N VAL A 7 -11.78 14.95 0.10
CA VAL A 7 -13.09 14.85 -0.58
C VAL A 7 -12.96 14.99 -2.09
N LYS A 8 -12.02 15.83 -2.55
CA LYS A 8 -11.76 16.07 -3.99
C LYS A 8 -11.13 14.86 -4.69
N MET A 9 -10.62 13.88 -3.94
CA MET A 9 -9.93 12.72 -4.49
C MET A 9 -10.90 11.76 -5.17
N LYS A 10 -12.12 11.64 -4.64
CA LYS A 10 -13.19 10.80 -5.22
C LYS A 10 -13.56 11.23 -6.63
N SER A 11 -13.60 12.54 -6.92
CA SER A 11 -13.96 13.07 -8.23
C SER A 11 -12.77 13.14 -9.19
N LYS A 12 -11.58 13.52 -8.70
CA LYS A 12 -10.39 13.66 -9.56
C LYS A 12 -9.71 12.33 -9.90
N TRP A 13 -9.66 11.41 -8.96
CA TRP A 13 -8.97 10.13 -9.10
C TRP A 13 -9.80 8.99 -8.53
N PRO A 14 -10.94 8.65 -9.18
CA PRO A 14 -11.88 7.66 -8.65
C PRO A 14 -11.24 6.29 -8.42
N CYS A 15 -10.29 5.89 -9.28
CA CYS A 15 -9.58 4.63 -9.14
C CYS A 15 -8.62 4.61 -7.94
N VAL A 16 -7.85 5.69 -7.72
CA VAL A 16 -6.98 5.80 -6.54
C VAL A 16 -7.82 5.86 -5.27
N TYR A 17 -8.96 6.56 -5.30
CA TYR A 17 -9.89 6.60 -4.17
C TYR A 17 -10.38 5.19 -3.80
N LYS A 18 -10.76 4.37 -4.78
CA LYS A 18 -11.17 2.97 -4.54
C LYS A 18 -9.99 2.12 -4.04
N LEU A 19 -8.81 2.26 -4.66
CA LEU A 19 -7.59 1.55 -4.25
C LEU A 19 -7.26 1.80 -2.78
N VAL A 20 -7.24 3.06 -2.33
CA VAL A 20 -6.92 3.38 -0.93
C VAL A 20 -7.99 2.85 0.04
N ASN A 21 -9.25 2.75 -0.40
CA ASN A 21 -10.27 2.11 0.42
C ASN A 21 -10.03 0.59 0.57
N ASN A 22 -9.60 -0.08 -0.49
CA ASN A 22 -9.34 -1.54 -0.50
C ASN A 22 -8.00 -1.95 0.13
N PHE A 23 -7.02 -1.05 0.05
CA PHE A 23 -5.68 -1.20 0.60
C PHE A 23 -5.71 -1.70 2.06
N ASN A 24 -5.08 -2.83 2.42
CA ASN A 24 -5.23 -3.42 3.76
C ASN A 24 -3.95 -4.09 4.29
N PHE A 25 -3.10 -3.34 5.00
CA PHE A 25 -1.97 -3.92 5.74
C PHE A 25 -2.44 -4.67 6.99
N SER A 26 -1.79 -5.80 7.25
CA SER A 26 -1.83 -6.47 8.56
C SER A 26 -0.73 -5.93 9.48
N ASN A 27 -0.82 -6.24 10.78
CA ASN A 27 0.19 -5.82 11.75
C ASN A 27 1.56 -6.45 11.47
N GLU A 28 1.57 -7.70 11.00
CA GLU A 28 2.80 -8.43 10.66
C GLU A 28 3.53 -7.77 9.48
N MET A 29 2.79 -7.37 8.44
CA MET A 29 3.37 -6.66 7.29
C MET A 29 4.04 -5.34 7.71
N ILE A 30 3.41 -4.60 8.63
CA ILE A 30 3.95 -3.32 9.13
C ILE A 30 5.19 -3.58 10.00
N ALA A 31 5.14 -4.58 10.88
CA ALA A 31 6.25 -4.94 11.74
C ALA A 31 7.48 -5.39 10.94
N GLU A 32 7.27 -6.15 9.86
CA GLU A 32 8.36 -6.62 8.99
C GLU A 32 9.09 -5.44 8.32
N VAL A 33 8.35 -4.45 7.81
CA VAL A 33 8.94 -3.24 7.22
C VAL A 33 9.69 -2.42 8.28
N ALA A 34 9.17 -2.34 9.52
CA ALA A 34 9.86 -1.67 10.62
C ALA A 34 11.19 -2.36 10.95
N VAL A 35 11.25 -3.70 10.96
CA VAL A 35 12.50 -4.45 11.13
C VAL A 35 13.50 -4.10 10.03
N TRP A 36 13.08 -4.05 8.76
CA TRP A 36 13.99 -3.72 7.66
C TRP A 36 14.64 -2.33 7.82
N VAL A 37 13.89 -1.35 8.31
CA VAL A 37 14.41 0.02 8.47
C VAL A 37 15.23 0.15 9.76
N ASP A 38 14.69 -0.30 10.90
CA ASP A 38 15.27 -0.05 12.22
C ASP A 38 16.37 -1.04 12.58
N VAL A 39 16.28 -2.29 12.13
CA VAL A 39 17.25 -3.36 12.41
C VAL A 39 18.21 -3.54 11.23
N ASP A 40 17.67 -3.80 10.03
CA ASP A 40 18.49 -4.07 8.84
C ASP A 40 19.08 -2.78 8.22
N LYS A 41 18.70 -1.62 8.75
CA LYS A 41 19.18 -0.29 8.32
C LYS A 41 18.94 0.01 6.83
N MET A 42 17.92 -0.60 6.23
CA MET A 42 17.47 -0.25 4.89
C MET A 42 16.92 1.17 4.86
N SER A 43 17.11 1.88 3.74
CA SER A 43 16.37 3.11 3.51
C SER A 43 14.88 2.82 3.34
N HIS A 44 14.05 3.83 3.60
CA HIS A 44 12.60 3.72 3.43
C HIS A 44 12.20 3.32 2.00
N ASN A 45 12.94 3.80 1.00
CA ASN A 45 12.68 3.46 -0.40
C ASN A 45 13.04 1.99 -0.70
N GLU A 46 14.20 1.51 -0.23
CA GLU A 46 14.59 0.10 -0.41
C GLU A 46 13.62 -0.85 0.29
N ALA A 47 13.20 -0.52 1.51
CA ALA A 47 12.20 -1.28 2.26
C ALA A 47 10.86 -1.29 1.53
N ALA A 48 10.42 -0.15 0.96
CA ALA A 48 9.20 -0.08 0.16
C ALA A 48 9.28 -0.91 -1.12
N ASP A 49 10.40 -0.83 -1.86
CA ASP A 49 10.62 -1.61 -3.07
C ASP A 49 10.64 -3.11 -2.78
N LYS A 50 11.28 -3.51 -1.68
CA LYS A 50 11.25 -4.89 -1.18
C LYS A 50 9.84 -5.32 -0.82
N TRP A 51 9.08 -4.48 -0.12
CA TRP A 51 7.70 -4.76 0.25
C TRP A 51 6.81 -4.99 -0.99
N ILE A 52 6.92 -4.12 -2.00
CA ILE A 52 6.16 -4.22 -3.26
C ILE A 52 6.44 -5.54 -3.96
N LYS A 53 7.72 -5.97 -4.02
CA LYS A 53 8.09 -7.25 -4.64
C LYS A 53 7.61 -8.46 -3.82
N GLN A 54 7.77 -8.41 -2.50
CA GLN A 54 7.45 -9.52 -1.61
C GLN A 54 5.93 -9.76 -1.48
N TYR A 55 5.13 -8.69 -1.51
CA TYR A 55 3.68 -8.75 -1.33
C TYR A 55 2.90 -8.50 -2.63
N GLU A 56 3.50 -8.82 -3.78
CA GLU A 56 2.91 -8.59 -5.10
C GLU A 56 1.52 -9.17 -5.27
N GLU A 57 1.34 -10.43 -4.89
CA GLU A 57 0.03 -11.09 -4.95
C GLU A 57 -1.00 -10.38 -4.06
N LYS A 58 -0.58 -9.91 -2.87
CA LYS A 58 -1.46 -9.21 -1.92
C LYS A 58 -1.92 -7.87 -2.47
N TRP A 59 -1.00 -6.98 -2.85
CA TRP A 59 -1.40 -5.63 -3.27
C TRP A 59 -2.11 -5.61 -4.62
N LYS A 60 -1.82 -6.59 -5.50
CA LYS A 60 -2.58 -6.76 -6.74
C LYS A 60 -4.06 -7.04 -6.46
N THR A 61 -4.41 -7.74 -5.37
CA THR A 61 -5.83 -7.92 -4.99
C THR A 61 -6.53 -6.63 -4.58
N TRP A 62 -5.78 -5.58 -4.23
CA TRP A 62 -6.35 -4.28 -3.86
C TRP A 62 -6.69 -3.43 -5.08
N ILE A 63 -6.07 -3.71 -6.22
CA ILE A 63 -6.36 -3.05 -7.49
C ILE A 63 -7.64 -3.66 -8.04
N LEU A 64 -8.64 -2.80 -8.23
CA LEU A 64 -9.89 -3.23 -8.85
C LEU A 64 -9.72 -3.36 -10.35
N GLN A 65 -10.31 -4.42 -10.92
CA GLN A 65 -10.25 -4.70 -12.36
C GLN A 65 -10.92 -3.61 -13.22
N ASP A 66 -11.87 -2.85 -12.66
CA ASP A 66 -12.52 -1.71 -13.33
C ASP A 66 -11.59 -0.49 -13.48
N CYS A 67 -10.40 -0.56 -12.89
CA CYS A 67 -9.41 0.52 -12.85
C CYS A 67 -8.07 0.13 -13.49
N THR A 68 -7.93 -1.11 -13.96
CA THR A 68 -6.87 -1.54 -14.88
C THR A 68 -7.33 -1.26 -16.30
N ALA A 69 -6.69 -0.28 -16.95
CA ALA A 69 -6.89 0.03 -18.36
C ALA A 69 -6.37 -1.07 -19.28
#